data_AF-A0A4R9GPJ3-F1
#
_entry.id   AF-A0A4R9GPJ3-F1
#
_cell.length_a   1.000
_cell.length_b   1.000
_cell.length_c   1.000
_cell.angle_alpha   90.00
_cell.angle_beta   90.00
_cell.angle_gamma   90.00
#
_symmetry.space_group_name_H-M   'P 1'
#
loop_
_entity.id
_entity.type
_entity.pdbx_description
1 polymer ?
#
loop_
_entity_poly.entity_id
_entity_poly.type
_entity_poly.pdbx_seq_one_letter_code
_entity_poly.pdbx_strand_id
1 'polypeptide(L)'
;MPKDKEPKRSVSEQDKGDLEGLYSLKISLLEEMISLQKRQMEILSHRDGETAAKIEAENVSLVEKMFSLDRKIERLEESAPQSLPLIQLTDELFNKLEESRELNRKVGSLMEEILSEYQKELNLVQADLQLRKYLAQRKSGWKTGTC
;
A
#
# COMPACT_ATOMS: atom_id res chain seq x y z
N MET A 1 28.59 20.30 49.02
CA MET A 1 27.51 21.01 48.31
C MET A 1 26.78 19.99 47.44
N PRO A 2 25.48 19.72 47.68
CA PRO A 2 24.71 18.81 46.84
C PRO A 2 24.29 19.55 45.56
N LYS A 3 24.57 18.95 44.41
CA LYS A 3 24.14 19.47 43.10
C LYS A 3 22.62 19.33 42.98
N ASP A 4 22.02 20.41 42.50
CA ASP A 4 20.59 20.55 42.25
C ASP A 4 20.03 19.40 41.43
N LYS A 5 18.97 18.77 41.94
CA LYS A 5 18.13 17.86 41.16
C LYS A 5 17.39 18.70 40.13
N GLU A 6 17.68 18.48 38.85
CA GLU A 6 16.85 19.01 37.76
C GLU A 6 15.38 18.64 37.98
N PRO A 7 14.44 19.56 37.74
CA PRO A 7 13.03 19.27 37.92
C PRO A 7 12.60 18.29 36.83
N LYS A 8 12.20 17.07 37.24
CA LYS A 8 11.45 16.16 36.37
C LYS A 8 10.23 16.93 35.85
N ARG A 9 10.22 17.28 34.56
CA ARG A 9 9.02 17.76 33.87
C ARG A 9 7.93 16.72 34.10
N SER A 10 6.94 17.06 34.92
CA SER A 10 5.72 16.28 35.04
C SER A 10 5.00 16.36 33.70
N VAL A 11 4.95 15.25 32.98
CA VAL A 11 4.14 15.10 31.78
C VAL A 11 2.70 15.42 32.15
N SER A 12 2.04 16.28 31.37
CA SER A 12 0.65 16.59 31.65
C SER A 12 -0.21 15.37 31.29
N GLU A 13 -1.26 15.07 32.07
CA GLU A 13 -2.22 14.00 31.71
C GLU A 13 -2.87 14.23 30.33
N GLN A 14 -2.80 15.47 29.83
CA GLN A 14 -3.26 15.87 28.51
C GLN A 14 -2.37 15.31 27.40
N ASP A 15 -1.04 15.34 27.56
CA ASP A 15 -0.10 14.79 26.56
C ASP A 15 -0.23 13.26 26.40
N LYS A 16 -0.63 12.56 27.48
CA LYS A 16 -0.91 11.11 27.43
C LYS A 16 -2.18 10.80 26.66
N GLY A 17 -3.27 11.54 26.94
CA GLY A 17 -4.53 11.38 26.22
C GLY A 17 -4.40 11.71 24.73
N ASP A 18 -3.59 12.72 24.40
CA ASP A 18 -3.28 13.08 23.03
C ASP A 18 -2.47 11.97 22.32
N LEU A 19 -1.52 11.34 23.00
CA LEU A 19 -0.73 10.23 22.45
C LEU A 19 -1.59 8.97 22.21
N GLU A 20 -2.41 8.58 23.19
CA GLU A 20 -3.35 7.46 23.04
C GLU A 20 -4.31 7.71 21.87
N GLY A 21 -4.82 8.94 21.73
CA GLY A 21 -5.67 9.33 20.61
C GLY A 21 -4.98 9.24 19.24
N LEU A 22 -3.69 9.58 19.15
CA LEU A 22 -2.92 9.43 17.91
C LEU A 22 -2.71 7.96 17.53
N TYR A 23 -2.44 7.09 18.51
CA TYR A 23 -2.34 5.65 18.30
C TYR A 23 -3.66 5.06 17.82
N SER A 24 -4.78 5.39 18.47
CA SER A 24 -6.11 4.95 18.04
C SER A 24 -6.46 5.44 16.63
N LEU A 25 -6.10 6.68 16.28
CA LEU A 25 -6.30 7.20 14.93
C LEU A 25 -5.43 6.48 13.90
N LYS A 26 -4.19 6.11 14.25
CA LYS A 26 -3.33 5.34 13.36
C LYS A 26 -3.88 3.94 13.13
N ILE A 27 -4.42 3.30 14.17
CA ILE A 27 -5.08 1.99 14.06
C ILE A 27 -6.30 2.09 13.12
N SER A 28 -7.16 3.09 13.26
CA SER A 28 -8.35 3.21 12.41
C SER A 28 -8.00 3.42 10.92
N LEU A 29 -6.98 4.22 10.63
CA LEU A 29 -6.45 4.37 9.25
C LEU A 29 -5.91 3.04 8.71
N LEU A 30 -5.27 2.24 9.55
CA LEU A 30 -4.73 0.95 9.17
C LEU A 30 -5.83 -0.09 8.94
N GLU A 31 -6.92 -0.04 9.72
CA GLU A 31 -8.11 -0.87 9.47
C GLU A 31 -8.79 -0.53 8.14
N GLU A 32 -8.86 0.77 7.81
CA GLU A 32 -9.34 1.23 6.50
C GLU A 32 -8.46 0.68 5.37
N MET A 33 -7.13 0.77 5.50
CA MET A 33 -6.17 0.22 4.53
C MET A 33 -6.31 -1.30 4.39
N ILE A 34 -6.48 -2.03 5.49
CA ILE A 34 -6.71 -3.49 5.46
C ILE A 34 -8.01 -3.84 4.73
N SER A 35 -9.08 -3.07 4.94
CA SER A 35 -10.35 -3.24 4.23
C SER A 35 -10.17 -3.04 2.72
N LEU A 36 -9.46 -1.97 2.33
CA LEU A 36 -9.13 -1.68 0.94
C LEU A 36 -8.27 -2.77 0.30
N GLN A 37 -7.24 -3.26 0.99
CA GLN A 37 -6.40 -4.37 0.49
C GLN A 37 -7.20 -5.66 0.28
N LYS A 38 -8.11 -6.01 1.20
CA LYS A 38 -9.03 -7.15 1.02
C LYS A 38 -9.91 -6.95 -0.21
N ARG A 39 -10.45 -5.74 -0.38
CA ARG A 39 -11.26 -5.40 -1.56
C ARG A 39 -10.46 -5.42 -2.86
N GLN A 40 -9.20 -5.00 -2.83
CA GLN A 40 -8.28 -5.04 -3.96
C GLN A 40 -8.02 -6.49 -4.39
N MET A 41 -7.84 -7.42 -3.44
CA MET A 41 -7.74 -8.86 -3.75
C MET A 41 -8.99 -9.40 -4.46
N GLU A 42 -10.19 -9.03 -3.98
CA GLU A 42 -11.45 -9.43 -4.61
C GLU A 42 -11.54 -8.93 -6.06
N ILE A 43 -11.22 -7.67 -6.30
CA ILE A 43 -11.28 -7.05 -7.62
C ILE A 43 -10.25 -7.67 -8.57
N LEU A 44 -9.03 -7.92 -8.11
CA LEU A 44 -7.99 -8.60 -8.88
C LEU A 44 -8.39 -10.02 -9.26
N SER A 45 -9.18 -10.72 -8.43
CA SER A 45 -9.72 -12.04 -8.79
C SER A 45 -10.63 -12.01 -10.02
N HIS A 46 -11.23 -10.85 -10.32
CA HIS A 46 -12.00 -10.59 -11.52
C HIS A 46 -11.17 -10.01 -12.68
N ARG A 47 -9.84 -9.97 -12.54
CA ARG A 47 -8.86 -9.42 -13.51
C ARG A 47 -9.02 -7.92 -13.77
N ASP A 48 -9.75 -7.19 -12.94
CA ASP A 48 -9.94 -5.76 -13.06
C ASP A 48 -8.76 -4.99 -12.44
N GLY A 49 -7.69 -4.83 -13.22
CA GLY A 49 -6.50 -4.09 -12.80
C GLY A 49 -6.73 -2.58 -12.66
N GLU A 50 -7.70 -2.00 -13.38
CA GLU A 50 -7.94 -0.55 -13.37
C GLU A 50 -8.57 -0.13 -12.04
N THR A 51 -9.62 -0.83 -11.61
CA THR A 51 -10.26 -0.54 -10.32
C THR A 51 -9.32 -0.87 -9.16
N ALA A 52 -8.52 -1.93 -9.28
CA ALA A 52 -7.49 -2.26 -8.28
C ALA A 52 -6.43 -1.13 -8.16
N ALA A 53 -6.06 -0.47 -9.26
CA ALA A 53 -5.13 0.66 -9.23
C ALA A 53 -5.73 1.92 -8.57
N LYS A 54 -7.05 2.13 -8.68
CA LYS A 54 -7.74 3.22 -7.96
C LYS A 54 -7.69 3.01 -6.45
N ILE A 55 -7.91 1.79 -6.00
CA ILE A 55 -7.76 1.42 -4.58
C ILE A 55 -6.32 1.61 -4.12
N GLU A 56 -5.32 1.28 -4.95
CA GLU A 56 -3.92 1.52 -4.60
C GLU A 56 -3.62 3.00 -4.37
N ALA A 57 -4.19 3.90 -5.18
CA ALA A 57 -4.06 5.33 -4.96
C ALA A 57 -4.67 5.79 -3.62
N GLU A 58 -5.79 5.18 -3.20
CA GLU A 58 -6.39 5.42 -1.88
C GLU A 58 -5.48 4.92 -0.75
N ASN A 59 -4.91 3.71 -0.88
CA ASN A 59 -3.94 3.15 0.07
C ASN A 59 -2.72 4.06 0.24
N VAL A 60 -2.16 4.60 -0.86
CA VAL A 60 -1.04 5.56 -0.80
C VAL A 60 -1.41 6.78 0.03
N SER A 61 -2.62 7.33 -0.14
CA SER A 61 -3.08 8.47 0.65
C SER A 61 -3.20 8.16 2.16
N LEU A 62 -3.61 6.94 2.51
CA LEU A 62 -3.69 6.49 3.90
C LEU A 62 -2.29 6.33 4.50
N VAL A 63 -1.35 5.79 3.74
CA VAL A 63 0.06 5.66 4.15
C VAL A 63 0.68 7.03 4.41
N GLU A 64 0.44 8.02 3.54
CA GLU A 64 0.91 9.39 3.76
C GLU A 64 0.35 10.01 5.05
N LYS A 65 -0.94 9.79 5.33
CA LYS A 65 -1.57 10.22 6.59
C LYS A 65 -0.92 9.54 7.78
N MET A 66 -0.69 8.22 7.72
CA MET A 66 -0.03 7.48 8.80
C MET A 66 1.41 7.97 9.04
N PHE A 67 2.20 8.24 7.99
CA PHE A 67 3.53 8.84 8.15
C PHE A 67 3.49 10.23 8.82
N SER A 68 2.44 11.01 8.54
CA SER A 68 2.25 12.31 9.20
C SER A 68 1.94 12.16 10.70
N LEU A 69 1.24 11.09 11.08
CA LEU A 69 0.95 10.76 12.48
C LEU A 69 2.21 10.25 13.19
N ASP A 70 3.05 9.46 12.53
CA ASP A 70 4.30 8.96 13.11
C ASP A 70 5.20 10.08 13.60
N ARG A 71 5.32 11.15 12.82
CA ARG A 71 6.08 12.35 13.23
C ARG A 71 5.49 13.05 14.46
N LYS A 72 4.19 12.92 14.70
CA LYS A 72 3.52 13.49 15.89
C LYS A 72 3.69 12.57 17.09
N ILE A 73 3.54 11.27 16.89
CA ILE A 73 3.76 10.23 17.89
C ILE A 73 5.19 10.31 18.42
N GLU A 74 6.19 10.30 17.53
CA GLU A 74 7.62 10.36 17.89
C GLU A 74 7.95 11.54 18.82
N ARG A 75 7.41 12.73 18.53
CA ARG A 75 7.63 13.94 19.35
C ARG A 75 7.01 13.86 20.74
N LEU A 76 5.89 13.15 20.88
CA LEU A 76 5.19 13.02 22.16
C LEU A 76 5.75 11.86 22.99
N GLU A 77 6.16 10.76 22.34
CA GLU A 77 6.77 9.59 22.98
C GLU A 77 8.07 9.90 23.72
N GLU A 78 8.91 10.79 23.19
CA GLU A 78 10.16 11.22 23.86
C GLU A 78 9.90 11.78 25.27
N SER A 79 8.70 12.30 25.50
CA SER A 79 8.30 12.97 26.73
C SER A 79 7.38 12.15 27.62
N ALA A 80 6.73 11.09 27.12
CA ALA A 80 5.66 10.40 27.83
C ALA A 80 6.11 9.07 28.48
N PRO A 81 5.78 8.79 29.76
CA PRO A 81 6.00 7.48 30.35
C PRO A 81 5.04 6.45 29.73
N GLN A 82 5.53 5.23 29.47
CA GLN A 82 4.68 4.17 28.96
C GLN A 82 3.57 3.80 29.95
N SER A 83 2.33 3.80 29.46
CA SER A 83 1.13 3.40 30.19
C SER A 83 0.67 2.02 29.70
N LEU A 84 -0.07 1.28 30.53
CA LEU A 84 -0.66 0.00 30.11
C LEU A 84 -1.60 0.15 28.89
N PRO A 85 -2.46 1.19 28.81
CA PRO A 85 -3.27 1.43 27.60
C PRO A 85 -2.42 1.67 26.34
N LEU A 86 -1.33 2.43 26.46
CA LEU A 86 -0.43 2.69 25.33
C LEU A 86 0.24 1.40 24.84
N ILE A 87 0.65 0.52 25.76
CA ILE A 87 1.22 -0.79 25.41
C ILE A 87 0.18 -1.62 24.63
N GLN A 88 -1.07 -1.66 25.10
CA GLN A 88 -2.14 -2.40 24.42
C GLN A 88 -2.42 -1.86 23.01
N LEU A 89 -2.48 -0.52 22.86
CA LEU A 89 -2.64 0.12 21.55
C LEU A 89 -1.46 -0.18 20.62
N THR A 90 -0.26 -0.23 21.17
CA THR A 90 0.97 -0.53 20.41
C THR A 90 0.95 -1.99 19.92
N ASP A 91 0.57 -2.94 20.78
CA ASP A 91 0.42 -4.36 20.41
C ASP A 91 -0.64 -4.53 19.32
N GLU A 92 -1.79 -3.86 19.45
CA GLU A 92 -2.84 -3.86 18.43
C GLU A 92 -2.33 -3.30 17.10
N LEU A 93 -1.63 -2.15 17.13
CA LEU A 93 -1.03 -1.55 15.95
C LEU A 93 -0.07 -2.51 15.24
N PHE A 94 0.80 -3.19 15.98
CA PHE A 94 1.74 -4.17 15.40
C PHE A 94 1.02 -5.34 14.74
N ASN A 95 -0.03 -5.88 15.39
CA ASN A 95 -0.82 -6.96 14.81
C ASN A 95 -1.47 -6.55 13.49
N LYS A 96 -2.04 -5.34 13.43
CA LYS A 96 -2.66 -4.79 12.21
C LYS A 96 -1.61 -4.50 11.14
N LEU A 97 -0.42 -4.05 11.50
CA LEU A 97 0.67 -3.81 10.54
C LEU A 97 1.11 -5.11 9.87
N GLU A 98 1.24 -6.19 10.64
CA GLU A 98 1.59 -7.49 10.09
C GLU A 98 0.44 -8.06 9.22
N GLU A 99 -0.82 -7.88 9.62
CA GLU A 99 -1.97 -8.22 8.77
C GLU A 99 -1.94 -7.48 7.43
N SER A 100 -1.74 -6.15 7.47
CA SER A 100 -1.66 -5.31 6.27
C SER A 100 -0.48 -5.70 5.38
N ARG A 101 0.67 -6.01 5.97
CA ARG A 101 1.87 -6.46 5.25
C ARG A 101 1.63 -7.76 4.51
N GLU A 102 1.02 -8.74 5.16
CA GLU A 102 0.73 -10.04 4.56
C GLU A 102 -0.32 -9.92 3.43
N LEU A 103 -1.34 -9.07 3.61
CA LEU A 103 -2.30 -8.76 2.55
C LEU A 103 -1.62 -8.08 1.35
N ASN A 104 -0.79 -7.07 1.60
CA ASN A 104 -0.06 -6.37 0.55
C ASN A 104 0.83 -7.32 -0.27
N ARG A 105 1.49 -8.26 0.41
CA ARG A 105 2.28 -9.31 -0.25
C ARG A 105 1.43 -10.15 -1.20
N LYS A 106 0.24 -10.58 -0.74
CA LYS A 106 -0.70 -11.37 -1.56
C LYS A 106 -1.21 -10.58 -2.76
N VAL A 107 -1.59 -9.32 -2.56
CA VAL A 107 -1.99 -8.41 -3.64
C VAL A 107 -0.88 -8.29 -4.68
N GLY A 108 0.36 -8.03 -4.24
CA GLY A 108 1.51 -7.91 -5.13
C GLY A 108 1.75 -9.16 -5.97
N SER A 109 1.71 -10.35 -5.36
CA SER A 109 1.85 -11.61 -6.10
C SER A 109 0.73 -11.82 -7.14
N LEU A 110 -0.52 -11.49 -6.81
CA LEU A 110 -1.63 -11.57 -7.76
C LEU A 110 -1.46 -10.60 -8.93
N MET A 111 -1.00 -9.37 -8.67
CA MET A 111 -0.73 -8.39 -9.72
C MET A 111 0.38 -8.86 -10.66
N GLU A 112 1.47 -9.42 -10.13
CA GLU A 112 2.57 -9.98 -10.95
C GLU A 112 2.09 -11.11 -11.86
N GLU A 113 1.25 -12.01 -11.35
CA GLU A 113 0.65 -13.09 -12.13
C GLU A 113 -0.20 -12.54 -13.28
N ILE A 114 -1.10 -11.60 -12.98
CA ILE A 114 -1.99 -10.97 -13.96
C ILE A 114 -1.18 -10.22 -15.04
N LEU A 115 -0.15 -9.47 -14.65
CA LEU A 115 0.72 -8.74 -15.58
C LEU A 115 1.48 -9.69 -16.51
N SER A 116 1.96 -10.83 -15.99
CA SER A 116 2.62 -11.86 -16.78
C SER A 116 1.69 -12.45 -17.84
N GLU A 117 0.41 -12.66 -17.50
CA GLU A 117 -0.60 -13.12 -18.46
C GLU A 117 -0.90 -12.07 -19.53
N TYR A 118 -1.13 -10.82 -19.15
CA TYR A 118 -1.34 -9.74 -20.11
C TYR A 118 -0.15 -9.53 -21.05
N GLN A 119 1.08 -9.69 -20.57
CA GLN A 119 2.26 -9.61 -21.42
C GLN A 119 2.30 -10.74 -22.47
N LYS A 120 1.88 -11.96 -22.10
CA LYS A 120 1.78 -13.09 -23.05
C LYS A 120 0.75 -12.80 -24.13
N GLU A 121 -0.43 -12.31 -23.75
CA GLU A 121 -1.50 -11.95 -24.69
C GLU A 121 -1.06 -10.84 -25.65
N LEU A 122 -0.42 -9.79 -25.12
CA LEU A 122 0.12 -8.69 -25.93
C LEU A 122 1.15 -9.19 -26.95
N ASN A 123 2.06 -10.08 -26.55
CA ASN A 123 3.06 -10.66 -27.45
C ASN A 123 2.39 -11.43 -28.60
N LEU A 124 1.33 -12.20 -28.33
CA LEU A 124 0.59 -12.93 -29.36
C LEU A 124 -0.08 -11.98 -30.37
N VAL A 125 -0.74 -10.93 -29.88
CA VAL A 125 -1.38 -9.91 -30.74
C VAL A 125 -0.35 -9.18 -31.59
N GLN A 126 0.81 -8.84 -31.02
CA GLN A 126 1.89 -8.18 -31.75
C GLN A 126 2.46 -9.08 -32.86
N ALA A 127 2.67 -10.36 -32.57
CA ALA A 127 3.15 -11.33 -33.56
C ALA A 127 2.15 -11.47 -34.73
N ASP A 128 0.85 -11.57 -34.45
CA ASP A 128 -0.19 -11.62 -35.48
C ASP A 128 -0.22 -10.32 -36.32
N LEU A 129 -0.15 -9.16 -35.68
CA LEU A 129 -0.08 -7.87 -36.38
C LEU A 129 1.15 -7.77 -37.29
N GLN A 130 2.32 -8.21 -36.83
CA GLN A 130 3.54 -8.24 -37.64
C GLN A 130 3.41 -9.20 -38.82
N LEU A 131 2.86 -10.39 -38.61
CA LEU A 131 2.63 -11.38 -39.66
C LEU A 131 1.64 -10.86 -40.71
N ARG A 132 0.53 -10.23 -40.29
CA ARG A 132 -0.44 -9.59 -41.19
C ARG A 132 0.20 -8.48 -42.01
N LYS A 133 0.99 -7.59 -41.39
CA LYS A 133 1.73 -6.53 -42.08
C LYS A 133 2.68 -7.12 -43.13
N TYR A 134 3.46 -8.14 -42.76
CA TYR A 134 4.39 -8.82 -43.66
C TYR A 134 3.66 -9.46 -44.85
N LEU A 135 2.58 -10.21 -44.60
CA LEU A 135 1.80 -10.86 -45.67
C LEU A 135 1.11 -9.85 -46.59
N ALA A 136 0.62 -8.73 -46.06
CA ALA A 136 0.02 -7.66 -46.86
C ALA A 136 1.05 -7.02 -47.81
N GLN A 137 2.26 -6.73 -47.32
CA GLN A 137 3.38 -6.23 -48.13
C GLN A 137 3.81 -7.23 -49.21
N ARG A 138 3.78 -8.53 -48.90
CA ARG A 138 4.10 -9.56 -49.90
C ARG A 138 3.04 -9.66 -51.00
N LYS A 139 1.75 -9.56 -50.64
CA LYS A 139 0.65 -9.59 -51.61
C LYS A 139 0.63 -8.37 -52.54
N SER A 140 1.05 -7.19 -52.08
CA SER A 140 1.19 -6.01 -52.95
C SER A 140 2.37 -6.14 -53.92
N GLY A 141 3.43 -6.88 -53.55
CA GLY A 141 4.55 -7.21 -54.44
C GLY A 141 4.26 -8.29 -55.49
N TRP A 142 3.14 -9.03 -55.39
CA TRP A 142 2.77 -10.11 -56.31
C TRP A 142 1.98 -9.66 -57.56
N LYS A 143 1.76 -8.34 -57.76
CA LYS A 143 1.09 -7.82 -58.97
C LYS A 143 2.04 -7.49 -60.14
N THR A 144 3.33 -7.76 -60.04
CA THR A 144 4.30 -7.55 -61.14
C THR A 144 5.09 -8.84 -61.38
N GLY A 145 4.48 -9.74 -62.13
CA GLY A 145 5.07 -11.01 -62.53
C GLY A 145 4.21 -11.70 -63.58
N THR A 146 3.69 -10.94 -64.54
CA THR A 146 3.34 -11.47 -65.86
C THR A 146 4.62 -11.68 -66.64
N CYS A 147 5.03 -12.94 -66.77
CA CYS A 147 5.77 -13.51 -67.90
C CYS A 147 5.23 -14.92 -68.11
#